data_AF-A0A9E1U7C8-F1
#
_entry.id   AF-A0A9E1U7C8-F1
#
_cell.length_a   1.000
_cell.length_b   1.000
_cell.length_c   1.000
_cell.angle_alpha   90.00
_cell.angle_beta   90.00
_cell.angle_gamma   90.00
#
_symmetry.space_group_name_H-M   'P 1'
#
loop_
_entity.id
_entity.type
_entity.pdbx_description
1 polymer ?
#
loop_
_entity_poly.entity_id
_entity_poly.type
_entity_poly.pdbx_seq_one_letter_code
_entity_poly.pdbx_strand_id
1 'polypeptide(L)'
;MARRVASFIEQTTGHPCVLMNTNTESARQAESEGIRVLRGNTPDQTGLPPEFYPFIDNLLALTDNRGLNQLICERWAEVVGRKHVFRWAPDSARQENLIGGLGQPIWNNLPKPTQIEYTLHNKDAVIAKANPKKLPPKLRRDTIPLNLAVR
;
A
#
# COMPACT_ATOMS: atom_id res chain seq x y z
N MET A 1 7.81 3.82 2.95
CA MET A 1 6.49 4.45 2.79
C MET A 1 5.44 3.56 3.42
N ALA A 2 5.51 2.25 3.14
CA ALA A 2 4.65 1.21 3.71
C ALA A 2 4.46 1.32 5.24
N ARG A 3 5.53 1.58 6.01
CA ARG A 3 5.45 1.79 7.47
C ARG A 3 4.50 2.92 7.87
N ARG A 4 4.70 4.12 7.30
CA ARG A 4 3.84 5.27 7.58
C ARG A 4 2.40 5.07 7.10
N VAL A 5 2.20 4.36 5.98
CA VAL A 5 0.87 3.97 5.49
C VAL A 5 0.18 3.02 6.47
N ALA A 6 0.88 1.97 6.94
CA ALA A 6 0.35 1.02 7.91
C ALA A 6 -0.05 1.71 9.21
N SER A 7 0.84 2.53 9.79
CA SER A 7 0.52 3.31 10.99
C SER A 7 -0.67 4.24 10.76
N PHE A 8 -0.76 4.89 9.59
CA PHE A 8 -1.89 5.76 9.26
C PHE A 8 -3.21 4.99 9.21
N ILE A 9 -3.24 3.80 8.58
CA ILE A 9 -4.43 2.96 8.51
C ILE A 9 -4.83 2.52 9.92
N GLU A 10 -3.92 1.94 10.70
CA GLU A 10 -4.20 1.48 12.07
C GLU A 10 -4.74 2.61 12.95
N GLN A 11 -4.11 3.79 12.92
CA GLN A 11 -4.54 4.94 13.71
C GLN A 11 -5.88 5.51 13.25
N THR A 12 -6.23 5.37 11.97
CA THR A 12 -7.45 5.96 11.40
C THR A 12 -8.65 5.02 11.47
N THR A 13 -8.43 3.72 11.34
CA THR A 13 -9.50 2.72 11.25
C THR A 13 -9.57 1.78 12.45
N GLY A 14 -8.53 1.72 13.28
CA GLY A 14 -8.40 0.73 14.36
C GLY A 14 -8.10 -0.69 13.88
N HIS A 15 -7.96 -0.93 12.57
CA HIS A 15 -7.72 -2.26 12.02
C HIS A 15 -6.22 -2.56 11.95
N PRO A 16 -5.75 -3.71 12.47
CA PRO A 16 -4.35 -4.15 12.38
C PRO A 16 -3.81 -4.14 10.95
N CYS A 17 -2.60 -3.63 10.79
CA CYS A 17 -1.80 -3.77 9.58
C CYS A 17 -0.60 -4.69 9.84
N VAL A 18 -0.25 -5.46 8.81
CA VAL A 18 0.93 -6.30 8.80
C VAL A 18 1.70 -5.99 7.52
N LEU A 19 2.99 -5.72 7.66
CA LEU A 19 3.87 -5.51 6.52
C LEU A 19 4.49 -6.83 6.09
N MET A 20 4.54 -7.08 4.79
CA MET A 20 5.35 -8.18 4.24
C MET A 20 6.54 -7.58 3.50
N ASN A 21 7.75 -7.96 3.89
CA ASN A 21 8.97 -7.46 3.27
C ASN A 21 10.05 -8.53 3.25
N THR A 22 10.77 -8.64 2.14
CA THR A 22 11.92 -9.53 1.98
C THR A 22 13.22 -8.89 2.48
N ASN A 23 13.27 -7.56 2.59
CA ASN A 23 14.43 -6.85 3.10
C ASN A 23 14.49 -6.88 4.63
N THR A 24 15.48 -7.59 5.17
CA THR A 24 15.66 -7.81 6.63
C THR A 24 15.87 -6.50 7.41
N GLU A 25 16.58 -5.53 6.87
CA GLU A 25 16.81 -4.25 7.55
C GLU A 25 15.54 -3.41 7.63
N SER A 26 14.80 -3.33 6.52
CA SER A 26 13.50 -2.67 6.46
C SER A 26 12.48 -3.32 7.37
N ALA A 27 12.52 -4.66 7.51
CA ALA A 27 11.69 -5.40 8.45
C ALA A 27 12.02 -5.06 9.90
N ARG A 28 13.30 -5.12 10.29
CA ARG A 28 13.75 -4.74 11.65
C ARG A 28 13.36 -3.31 12.02
N GLN A 29 13.46 -2.41 11.05
CA GLN A 29 13.12 -1.00 11.23
C GLN A 29 11.60 -0.76 11.34
N ALA A 30 10.76 -1.64 10.80
CA ALA A 30 9.32 -1.63 11.05
C ALA A 30 8.97 -2.24 12.41
N GLU A 31 9.62 -3.35 12.77
CA GLU A 31 9.45 -4.00 14.08
C GLU A 31 9.82 -3.04 15.23
N SER A 32 10.90 -2.25 15.09
CA SER A 32 11.31 -1.26 16.10
C SER A 32 10.31 -0.09 16.26
N GLU A 33 9.44 0.13 15.29
CA GLU A 33 8.33 1.09 15.35
C GLU A 33 7.02 0.45 15.86
N GLY A 34 7.06 -0.79 16.32
CA GLY A 34 5.90 -1.54 16.79
C GLY A 34 4.98 -2.05 15.68
N ILE A 35 5.44 -2.00 14.41
CA ILE A 35 4.67 -2.49 13.27
C ILE A 35 4.91 -4.00 13.12
N ARG A 36 3.84 -4.76 12.97
CA ARG A 36 3.91 -6.21 12.71
C ARG A 36 4.48 -6.47 11.32
N VAL A 37 5.48 -7.35 11.24
CA VAL A 37 6.11 -7.74 9.98
C VAL A 37 6.08 -9.25 9.80
N LEU A 38 5.72 -9.68 8.60
CA LEU A 38 5.91 -11.02 8.10
C LEU A 38 7.10 -11.01 7.15
N ARG A 39 8.10 -11.84 7.47
CA ARG A 39 9.28 -12.01 6.62
C ARG A 39 8.95 -13.09 5.59
N GLY A 40 8.87 -12.71 4.32
CA GLY A 40 8.50 -13.66 3.27
C GLY A 40 8.55 -13.03 1.88
N ASN A 41 8.65 -13.89 0.87
CA ASN A 41 8.57 -13.49 -0.54
C ASN A 41 7.12 -13.16 -0.89
N THR A 42 6.88 -11.90 -1.22
CA THR A 42 5.54 -11.33 -1.46
C THR A 42 4.68 -12.02 -2.52
N PRO A 43 5.24 -12.59 -3.61
CA PRO A 43 4.36 -13.20 -4.60
C PRO A 43 3.90 -14.59 -4.18
N ASP A 44 4.65 -15.37 -3.39
CA ASP A 44 4.18 -16.72 -3.01
C ASP A 44 3.33 -16.62 -1.73
N GLN A 45 2.08 -17.11 -1.78
CA GLN A 45 1.19 -17.22 -0.62
C GLN A 45 1.85 -17.99 0.55
N THR A 46 2.89 -18.78 0.25
CA THR A 46 3.57 -19.76 1.11
C THR A 46 4.28 -19.19 2.34
N GLY A 47 4.43 -17.86 2.46
CA GLY A 47 5.03 -17.25 3.64
C GLY A 47 4.13 -17.23 4.88
N LEU A 48 2.82 -17.42 4.70
CA LEU A 48 1.83 -17.45 5.77
C LEU A 48 1.18 -18.83 5.86
N PRO A 49 1.05 -19.40 7.07
CA PRO A 49 0.27 -20.62 7.24
C PRO A 49 -1.19 -20.42 6.79
N PRO A 50 -1.81 -21.36 6.06
CA PRO A 50 -3.16 -21.19 5.50
C PRO A 50 -4.25 -20.83 6.51
N GLU A 51 -4.08 -21.22 7.77
CA GLU A 51 -4.98 -20.87 8.87
C GLU A 51 -5.05 -19.36 9.14
N PHE A 52 -4.08 -18.57 8.69
CA PHE A 52 -4.10 -17.11 8.82
C PHE A 52 -4.90 -16.41 7.72
N TYR A 53 -5.14 -17.07 6.59
CA TYR A 53 -5.79 -16.45 5.43
C TYR A 53 -7.19 -15.89 5.71
N PRO A 54 -8.07 -16.58 6.48
CA PRO A 54 -9.39 -16.04 6.81
C PRO A 54 -9.38 -14.73 7.60
N PHE A 55 -8.23 -14.35 8.20
CA PHE A 55 -8.08 -13.12 8.97
C PHE A 55 -7.53 -11.95 8.14
N ILE A 56 -7.24 -12.17 6.85
CA ILE A 56 -6.72 -11.15 5.96
C ILE A 56 -7.88 -10.63 5.11
N ASP A 57 -8.29 -9.39 5.38
CA ASP A 57 -9.41 -8.76 4.67
C ASP A 57 -8.95 -7.97 3.45
N ASN A 58 -7.83 -7.23 3.52
CA ASN A 58 -7.36 -6.40 2.40
C ASN A 58 -5.85 -6.57 2.18
N LEU A 59 -5.42 -6.44 0.93
CA LEU A 59 -4.02 -6.42 0.55
C LEU A 59 -3.68 -5.17 -0.27
N LEU A 60 -2.55 -4.54 0.07
CA LEU A 60 -1.97 -3.45 -0.69
C LEU A 60 -0.56 -3.82 -1.18
N ALA A 61 -0.40 -3.99 -2.49
CA ALA A 61 0.90 -4.15 -3.12
C ALA A 61 1.54 -2.78 -3.40
N LEU A 62 2.60 -2.47 -2.66
CA LEU A 62 3.27 -1.17 -2.67
C LEU A 62 4.78 -1.31 -2.90
N THR A 63 5.17 -1.47 -4.16
CA THR A 63 6.56 -1.44 -4.61
C THR A 63 6.72 -0.55 -5.85
N ASP A 64 7.95 -0.17 -6.18
CA ASP A 64 8.27 0.53 -7.43
C ASP A 64 8.02 -0.33 -8.68
N ASN A 65 7.95 -1.65 -8.52
CA ASN A 65 7.78 -2.59 -9.61
C ASN A 65 6.29 -2.86 -9.85
N ARG A 66 5.74 -2.19 -10.86
CA ARG A 66 4.33 -2.34 -11.27
C ARG A 66 3.92 -3.78 -11.59
N GLY A 67 4.81 -4.54 -12.26
CA GLY A 67 4.54 -5.92 -12.67
C GLY A 67 4.50 -6.85 -11.46
N LEU A 68 5.40 -6.64 -10.50
CA LEU A 68 5.37 -7.33 -9.23
C LEU A 68 4.09 -7.01 -8.44
N ASN A 69 3.67 -5.75 -8.38
CA ASN A 69 2.44 -5.37 -7.69
C ASN A 69 1.21 -6.07 -8.31
N GLN A 70 1.18 -6.19 -9.64
CA GLN A 70 0.14 -6.94 -10.33
C GLN A 70 0.17 -8.43 -9.97
N LEU A 71 1.33 -9.07 -10.06
CA LEU A 71 1.49 -10.49 -9.75
C LEU A 71 1.06 -10.80 -8.32
N ILE A 72 1.41 -9.94 -7.36
CA ILE A 72 0.96 -10.05 -5.96
C ILE A 72 -0.57 -9.99 -5.90
N CYS A 73 -1.20 -9.00 -6.55
CA CYS A 73 -2.65 -8.87 -6.54
C CYS A 73 -3.36 -10.05 -7.21
N GLU A 74 -2.81 -10.59 -8.30
CA GLU A 74 -3.36 -11.76 -8.99
C GLU A 74 -3.38 -12.97 -8.06
N ARG A 75 -2.27 -13.25 -7.39
CA ARG A 75 -2.14 -14.40 -6.49
C ARG A 75 -2.97 -14.25 -5.21
N TRP A 76 -3.07 -13.03 -4.67
CA TRP A 76 -3.83 -12.80 -3.44
C TRP A 76 -5.33 -12.62 -3.67
N ALA A 77 -5.77 -12.31 -4.89
CA ALA A 77 -7.19 -12.21 -5.21
C ALA A 77 -7.95 -13.52 -4.99
N GLU A 78 -7.27 -14.67 -5.05
CA GLU A 78 -7.84 -15.99 -4.73
C GLU A 78 -8.08 -16.18 -3.22
N VAL A 79 -7.32 -15.46 -2.40
CA VAL A 79 -7.34 -15.56 -0.93
C VAL A 79 -8.33 -14.56 -0.33
N VAL A 80 -8.19 -13.28 -0.68
CA VAL A 80 -8.96 -12.18 -0.07
C VAL A 80 -10.10 -11.68 -0.98
N GLY A 81 -10.17 -12.17 -2.22
CA GLY A 81 -11.14 -11.72 -3.21
C GLY A 81 -10.67 -10.51 -4.03
N ARG A 82 -11.13 -10.46 -5.29
CA ARG A 82 -10.72 -9.44 -6.28
C ARG A 82 -10.99 -7.99 -5.87
N LYS A 83 -12.00 -7.75 -5.02
CA LYS A 83 -12.39 -6.40 -4.54
C LYS A 83 -11.51 -5.90 -3.38
N HIS A 84 -10.68 -6.76 -2.83
CA HIS A 84 -9.90 -6.51 -1.62
C HIS A 84 -8.40 -6.43 -1.88
N VAL A 85 -7.99 -6.48 -3.16
CA VAL A 85 -6.61 -6.31 -3.59
C VAL A 85 -6.41 -4.94 -4.22
N PHE A 86 -5.44 -4.20 -3.70
CA PHE A 86 -5.08 -2.85 -4.14
C PHE A 86 -3.62 -2.81 -4.54
N ARG A 87 -3.27 -1.98 -5.51
CA ARG A 87 -1.88 -1.80 -5.95
C ARG A 87 -1.57 -0.35 -6.26
N TRP A 88 -0.33 0.05 -5.99
CA TRP A 88 0.21 1.24 -6.64
C TRP A 88 0.52 0.94 -8.11
N ALA A 89 0.05 1.80 -9.01
CA ALA A 89 0.40 1.81 -10.43
C ALA A 89 0.28 3.25 -10.96
N PRO A 90 1.26 3.77 -11.74
CA PRO A 90 1.23 5.15 -12.22
C PRO A 90 0.10 5.39 -13.23
N ASP A 91 -0.34 6.64 -13.37
CA ASP A 91 -1.43 7.03 -14.29
C ASP A 91 -1.18 6.63 -15.75
N SER A 92 0.08 6.61 -16.19
CA SER A 92 0.47 6.11 -17.51
C SER A 92 0.12 4.64 -17.74
N ALA A 93 -0.12 3.86 -16.66
CA ALA A 93 -0.55 2.48 -16.72
C ALA A 93 -2.08 2.31 -16.87
N ARG A 94 -2.87 3.40 -16.97
CA ARG A 94 -4.32 3.31 -17.18
C ARG A 94 -4.72 2.48 -18.41
N GLN A 95 -3.88 2.43 -19.44
CA GLN A 95 -4.13 1.59 -20.63
C GLN A 95 -4.08 0.08 -20.33
N GLU A 96 -3.33 -0.37 -19.33
CA GLU A 96 -3.20 -1.81 -18.99
C GLU A 96 -4.42 -2.36 -18.22
N ASN A 97 -5.20 -1.52 -17.54
CA ASN A 97 -6.44 -1.96 -16.87
C ASN A 97 -7.55 -2.32 -17.86
N LEU A 98 -7.44 -1.89 -19.12
CA LEU A 98 -8.29 -2.39 -20.22
C LEU A 98 -7.94 -3.83 -20.61
N ILE A 99 -6.78 -4.35 -20.17
CA ILE A 99 -6.22 -5.67 -20.52
C ILE A 99 -6.40 -6.69 -19.38
N GLY A 100 -7.13 -6.35 -18.31
CA GLY A 100 -7.60 -7.33 -17.31
C GLY A 100 -6.64 -7.64 -16.15
N GLY A 101 -5.65 -6.79 -15.87
CA GLY A 101 -4.78 -6.95 -14.69
C GLY A 101 -5.56 -6.83 -13.36
N LEU A 102 -5.25 -7.70 -12.39
CA LEU A 102 -5.88 -7.70 -11.07
C LEU A 102 -5.26 -6.70 -10.09
N GLY A 103 -6.04 -6.31 -9.09
CA GLY A 103 -5.68 -5.26 -8.12
C GLY A 103 -6.20 -3.90 -8.53
N GLN A 104 -7.05 -3.29 -7.70
CA GLN A 104 -7.54 -1.94 -7.90
C GLN A 104 -6.35 -0.96 -7.82
N PRO A 105 -6.07 -0.21 -8.90
CA PRO A 105 -5.03 0.81 -8.87
C PRO A 105 -5.44 1.93 -7.92
N ILE A 106 -4.59 2.22 -6.95
CA ILE A 106 -4.71 3.37 -6.06
C ILE A 106 -3.47 4.25 -6.19
N TRP A 107 -3.61 5.53 -5.85
CA TRP A 107 -2.49 6.46 -5.80
C TRP A 107 -1.71 6.57 -7.12
N ASN A 108 -2.43 6.43 -8.22
CA ASN A 108 -1.94 6.49 -9.59
C ASN A 108 -1.36 7.85 -9.99
N ASN A 109 -1.77 8.91 -9.31
CA ASN A 109 -1.22 10.24 -9.44
C ASN A 109 0.02 10.48 -8.55
N LEU A 110 0.42 9.51 -7.71
CA LEU A 110 1.64 9.62 -6.91
C LEU A 110 2.87 9.19 -7.71
N PRO A 111 4.05 9.78 -7.42
CA PRO A 111 5.35 9.26 -7.85
C PRO A 111 5.59 7.81 -7.37
N LYS A 112 6.74 7.24 -7.75
CA LYS A 112 7.12 5.90 -7.26
C LYS A 112 7.16 5.86 -5.73
N PRO A 113 6.77 4.74 -5.08
CA PRO A 113 6.84 4.59 -3.64
C PRO A 113 8.19 4.97 -3.01
N THR A 114 9.32 4.67 -3.66
CA THR A 114 10.65 5.10 -3.19
C THR A 114 10.87 6.61 -3.25
N GLN A 115 10.33 7.30 -4.26
CA GLN A 115 10.41 8.76 -4.36
C GLN A 115 9.58 9.43 -3.27
N ILE A 116 8.40 8.88 -2.97
CA ILE A 116 7.58 9.33 -1.84
C ILE A 116 8.28 9.06 -0.51
N GLU A 117 8.93 7.90 -0.36
CA GLU A 117 9.71 7.60 0.85
C GLU A 117 10.83 8.61 1.05
N TYR A 118 11.54 8.97 -0.02
CA TYR A 118 12.60 9.97 0.04
C TYR A 118 12.08 11.34 0.52
N THR A 119 10.97 11.83 -0.03
CA THR A 119 10.39 13.11 0.39
C THR A 119 9.81 13.06 1.81
N LEU A 120 9.25 11.93 2.22
CA LEU A 120 8.79 11.69 3.59
C LEU A 120 9.94 11.67 4.60
N HIS A 121 11.09 11.09 4.22
CA HIS A 121 12.30 11.03 5.04
C HIS A 121 12.89 12.44 5.21
N ASN A 122 12.97 13.21 4.14
CA ASN A 122 13.51 14.57 4.15
C ASN A 122 12.55 15.62 4.72
N LYS A 123 11.33 15.21 5.13
CA LYS A 123 10.27 16.09 5.65
C LYS A 123 9.74 17.11 4.63
N ASP A 124 9.96 16.85 3.35
CA ASP A 124 9.37 17.62 2.24
C ASP A 124 7.89 17.24 2.02
N ALA A 125 7.48 16.07 2.51
CA ALA A 125 6.10 15.57 2.49
C ALA A 125 5.65 15.03 3.86
N VAL A 126 4.34 15.03 4.08
CA VAL A 126 3.68 14.44 5.26
C VAL A 126 2.48 13.59 4.85
N ILE A 127 2.18 12.55 5.63
CA ILE A 127 0.90 11.82 5.52
C ILE A 127 -0.07 12.46 6.51
N ALA A 128 -1.22 12.91 6.03
CA ALA A 128 -2.21 13.60 6.85
C ALA A 128 -3.61 13.01 6.67
N LYS A 129 -4.36 12.92 7.77
CA LYS A 129 -5.80 12.64 7.74
C LYS A 129 -6.53 13.87 7.24
N ALA A 130 -6.73 13.95 5.93
CA ALA A 130 -7.59 14.97 5.37
C ALA A 130 -9.03 14.49 5.37
N ASN A 131 -9.95 15.26 5.95
CA ASN A 131 -11.33 15.21 5.46
C ASN A 131 -11.29 15.88 4.08
N PRO A 132 -11.66 15.19 2.98
CA PRO A 132 -11.60 15.79 1.64
C PRO A 132 -12.38 17.11 1.56
N LYS A 133 -13.44 17.26 2.37
CA LYS A 133 -14.28 18.47 2.47
C LYS A 133 -13.66 19.61 3.29
N LYS A 134 -12.58 19.35 4.03
CA LYS A 134 -11.86 20.34 4.87
C LYS A 134 -10.43 20.59 4.38
N LEU A 135 -10.07 20.10 3.20
CA LEU A 135 -8.78 20.43 2.59
C LEU A 135 -8.75 21.95 2.32
N PRO A 136 -7.66 22.66 2.68
CA PRO A 136 -7.53 24.05 2.30
C PRO A 136 -7.59 24.18 0.76
N PRO A 137 -8.22 25.25 0.23
CA PRO A 137 -8.45 25.41 -1.21
C PRO A 137 -7.15 25.48 -2.04
N LYS A 138 -6.02 25.77 -1.39
CA LYS A 138 -4.68 25.63 -1.95
C LYS A 138 -3.89 24.63 -1.12
N LEU A 139 -3.81 23.42 -1.65
CA LEU A 139 -2.79 22.46 -1.22
C LEU A 139 -1.42 22.96 -1.71
N ARG A 140 -0.35 22.76 -0.92
CA ARG A 140 1.01 22.98 -1.45
C ARG A 140 1.15 22.10 -2.70
N ARG A 141 1.90 22.57 -3.71
CA ARG A 141 2.04 21.88 -5.03
C ARG A 141 2.36 20.39 -4.89
N ASP A 142 3.01 19.98 -3.80
CA ASP A 142 3.46 18.61 -3.55
C ASP A 142 2.61 17.84 -2.53
N THR A 143 1.45 18.39 -2.12
CA THR A 143 0.53 17.69 -1.21
C THR A 143 -0.42 16.82 -2.02
N ILE A 144 -0.27 15.51 -1.90
CA ILE A 144 -1.17 14.58 -2.59
C ILE A 144 -2.08 13.91 -1.55
N PRO A 145 -3.41 14.17 -1.60
CA PRO A 145 -4.33 13.61 -0.62
C PRO A 145 -4.48 12.10 -0.83
N LEU A 146 -4.22 11.32 0.23
CA LEU A 146 -4.59 9.90 0.26
C LEU A 146 -6.09 9.80 0.54
N ASN A 147 -6.91 9.86 -0.51
CA ASN A 147 -8.34 9.67 -0.38
C ASN A 147 -8.67 8.19 -0.39
N LEU A 148 -8.98 7.63 0.78
CA LEU A 148 -9.69 6.36 0.90
C LEU A 148 -11.17 6.62 0.57
N ALA A 149 -11.50 6.68 -0.72
CA ALA A 149 -12.89 6.64 -1.14
C ALA A 149 -13.34 5.17 -1.09
N VAL A 150 -13.78 4.71 0.08
CA VAL A 150 -14.58 3.49 0.20
C VAL A 150 -15.98 3.84 -0.29
N ARG A 151 -16.41 3.22 -1.38
CA ARG A 151 -17.82 3.20 -1.82
C ARG A 151 -18.38 1.82 -1.57
#